data_AF-A0A497EB52-F1
#
_entry.id   AF-A0A497EB52-F1
#
_cell.length_a   1.000
_cell.length_b   1.000
_cell.length_c   1.000
_cell.angle_alpha   90.00
_cell.angle_beta   90.00
_cell.angle_gamma   90.00
#
_symmetry.space_group_name_H-M   'P 1'
#
loop_
_entity.id
_entity.type
_entity.pdbx_description
1 polymer ?
#
loop_
_entity_poly.entity_id
_entity_poly.type
_entity_poly.pdbx_seq_one_letter_code
_entity_poly.pdbx_strand_id
1 'polypeptide(L)'
;LRVTPSTVRLSPERPSRSFFSQLEWPSERPLPDDSTISIITLGYPEAELTFLGLEMESQWAWMILFFVLTMVIALALKKPMGVEI
;
A
#
# COMPACT_ATOMS: atom_id res chain seq x y z
N LEU A 1 -10.08 -0.99 -23.46
CA LEU A 1 -8.93 -1.47 -22.64
C LEU A 1 -7.71 -1.57 -23.53
N ARG A 2 -6.57 -0.98 -23.14
CA ARG A 2 -5.32 -1.04 -23.92
C ARG A 2 -4.40 -2.06 -23.28
N VAL A 3 -4.04 -3.10 -24.01
CA VAL A 3 -3.04 -4.09 -23.57
C VAL A 3 -1.68 -3.64 -24.10
N THR A 4 -0.70 -3.50 -23.23
CA THR A 4 0.70 -3.25 -23.63
C THR A 4 1.47 -4.56 -23.72
N PRO A 5 2.39 -4.71 -24.68
CA PRO A 5 3.22 -5.92 -24.81
C PRO A 5 4.30 -6.03 -23.72
N SER A 6 4.46 -5.01 -22.88
CA SER A 6 5.39 -4.97 -21.76
C SER A 6 4.70 -4.54 -20.47
N THR A 7 5.30 -4.93 -19.35
CA THR A 7 4.89 -4.49 -18.01
C THR A 7 5.25 -3.02 -17.85
N VAL A 8 4.24 -2.15 -17.93
CA VAL A 8 4.37 -0.72 -17.66
C VAL A 8 3.71 -0.43 -16.33
N ARG A 9 4.35 0.39 -15.47
CA ARG A 9 3.74 0.84 -14.22
C ARG A 9 2.54 1.74 -14.56
N LEU A 10 1.35 1.31 -14.17
CA LEU A 10 0.09 2.04 -14.33
C LEU A 10 -0.52 2.28 -12.94
N SER A 11 -1.25 3.39 -12.79
CA SER A 11 -2.04 3.62 -11.58
C SER A 11 -3.16 2.57 -11.45
N PRO A 12 -3.41 2.03 -10.24
CA PRO A 12 -4.58 1.17 -9.97
C PRO A 12 -5.91 1.87 -10.20
N GLU A 13 -5.92 3.19 -10.10
CA GLU A 13 -7.07 4.05 -10.25
C GLU A 13 -6.84 5.04 -11.38
N ARG A 14 -7.81 5.16 -12.28
CA ARG A 14 -7.80 6.16 -13.35
C ARG A 14 -9.07 7.02 -13.30
N PRO A 15 -8.98 8.26 -12.79
CA PRO A 15 -10.13 9.13 -12.63
C PRO A 15 -10.48 9.90 -13.91
N SER A 16 -11.60 10.61 -13.85
CA SER A 16 -12.06 11.55 -14.88
C SER A 16 -11.15 12.80 -14.97
N ARG A 17 -11.38 13.63 -15.99
CA ARG A 17 -10.61 14.86 -16.28
C ARG A 17 -10.72 16.02 -15.28
N SER A 18 -11.41 15.85 -14.15
CA SER A 18 -11.58 16.91 -13.15
C SER A 18 -10.24 17.47 -12.67
N PHE A 19 -10.16 18.79 -12.46
CA PHE A 19 -8.93 19.48 -12.05
C PHE A 19 -8.28 18.85 -10.80
N PHE A 20 -9.08 18.58 -9.77
CA PHE A 20 -8.57 17.96 -8.53
C PHE A 20 -8.08 16.52 -8.75
N SER A 21 -8.76 15.76 -9.60
CA SER A 21 -8.33 14.41 -9.97
C SER A 21 -7.01 14.41 -10.72
N GLN A 22 -6.78 15.39 -11.60
CA GLN A 22 -5.51 15.51 -12.32
C GLN A 22 -4.36 16.00 -11.44
N LEU A 23 -4.66 16.69 -10.33
CA LEU A 23 -3.67 17.06 -9.33
C LEU A 23 -3.24 15.87 -8.47
N GLU A 24 -4.17 14.99 -8.11
CA GLU A 24 -3.91 13.80 -7.29
C GLU A 24 -3.25 12.65 -8.10
N TRP A 25 -3.59 12.50 -9.38
CA TRP A 25 -3.01 11.49 -10.29
C TRP A 25 -2.40 12.09 -11.58
N PRO A 26 -1.38 12.97 -11.49
CA PRO A 26 -0.85 13.70 -12.65
C PRO A 26 -0.12 12.82 -13.67
N SER A 27 0.30 11.61 -13.28
CA SER A 27 1.03 10.68 -14.14
C SER A 27 0.14 9.88 -15.09
N GLU A 28 -1.18 9.85 -14.85
CA GLU A 28 -2.12 9.04 -15.63
C GLU A 28 -2.89 9.92 -16.63
N ARG A 29 -3.06 9.43 -17.86
CA ARG A 29 -3.92 10.15 -18.82
C ARG A 29 -5.37 10.00 -18.38
N PRO A 30 -6.15 11.08 -18.36
CA PRO A 30 -7.52 11.01 -17.90
C PRO A 30 -8.42 10.34 -18.95
N LEU A 31 -9.59 9.89 -18.51
CA LEU A 31 -10.55 9.25 -19.39
C LEU A 31 -11.01 10.18 -20.53
N PRO A 32 -11.33 9.65 -21.73
CA PRO A 32 -11.89 10.44 -22.84
C PRO A 32 -13.19 11.16 -22.43
N ASP A 33 -13.41 12.36 -22.97
CA ASP A 33 -14.59 13.19 -22.63
C ASP A 33 -15.91 12.55 -23.09
N ASP A 34 -15.86 11.73 -24.12
CA ASP A 34 -16.99 10.97 -24.69
C ASP A 34 -17.21 9.61 -24.01
N SER A 35 -16.43 9.32 -22.96
CA SER A 35 -16.57 8.07 -22.22
C SER A 35 -17.76 8.13 -21.26
N THR A 36 -18.63 7.12 -21.33
CA THR A 36 -19.67 6.87 -20.30
C THR A 36 -19.06 6.46 -18.95
N ILE A 37 -17.77 6.13 -18.90
CA ILE A 37 -17.07 5.63 -17.72
C ILE A 37 -16.42 6.82 -16.99
N SER A 38 -16.69 6.97 -15.70
CA SER A 38 -16.14 8.05 -14.86
C SER A 38 -14.86 7.66 -14.09
N ILE A 39 -14.70 6.37 -13.80
CA ILE A 39 -13.57 5.84 -13.02
C ILE A 39 -13.32 4.36 -13.37
N ILE A 40 -12.05 3.97 -13.35
CA ILE A 40 -11.63 2.56 -13.42
C ILE A 40 -10.77 2.26 -12.20
N THR A 41 -11.16 1.26 -11.42
CA THR A 41 -10.46 0.83 -10.19
C THR A 41 -10.09 -0.64 -10.29
N LEU A 42 -8.82 -0.95 -10.03
CA LEU A 42 -8.32 -2.32 -9.91
C LEU A 42 -8.32 -2.74 -8.44
N GLY A 43 -9.19 -3.68 -8.07
CA GLY A 43 -9.23 -4.29 -6.74
C GLY A 43 -8.16 -5.37 -6.61
N TYR A 44 -6.94 -4.98 -6.22
CA TYR A 44 -5.94 -5.94 -5.81
C TYR A 44 -6.33 -6.57 -4.46
N PRO A 45 -6.14 -7.87 -4.27
CA PRO A 45 -6.36 -8.48 -2.96
C PRO A 45 -5.42 -7.84 -1.94
N GLU A 46 -5.87 -7.78 -0.69
CA GLU A 46 -4.99 -7.38 0.42
C GLU A 46 -3.76 -8.29 0.46
N ALA A 47 -2.60 -7.70 0.76
CA ALA A 47 -1.38 -8.47 0.89
C ALA A 47 -1.41 -9.27 2.19
N GLU A 48 -1.41 -10.60 2.09
CA GLU A 48 -1.29 -11.48 3.24
C GLU A 48 0.14 -11.45 3.77
N LEU A 49 0.29 -11.22 5.08
CA LEU A 49 1.58 -11.30 5.73
C LEU A 49 1.75 -12.65 6.41
N THR A 50 2.76 -13.41 6.00
CA THR A 50 3.15 -14.63 6.71
C THR A 50 4.39 -14.36 7.55
N PHE A 51 4.32 -14.60 8.87
CA PHE A 51 5.47 -14.51 9.76
C PHE A 51 5.67 -15.83 10.51
N LEU A 52 6.87 -16.43 10.37
CA LEU A 52 7.21 -17.73 10.95
C LEU A 52 6.20 -18.85 10.63
N GLY A 53 5.60 -18.81 9.43
CA GLY A 53 4.60 -19.78 8.98
C GLY A 53 3.19 -19.56 9.53
N LEU A 54 2.97 -18.50 10.30
CA LEU A 54 1.64 -18.07 10.73
C LEU A 54 1.12 -16.99 9.77
N GLU A 55 -0.03 -17.25 9.18
CA GLU A 55 -0.77 -16.28 8.36
C GLU A 55 -1.38 -15.23 9.28
N MET A 56 -0.97 -13.98 9.09
CA MET A 56 -1.49 -12.84 9.84
C MET A 56 -2.73 -12.31 9.10
N GLU A 57 -3.84 -13.03 9.23
CA GLU A 57 -5.12 -12.72 8.55
C GLU A 57 -5.79 -11.43 9.08
N SER A 58 -5.47 -11.04 10.32
CA SER A 58 -6.04 -9.83 10.92
C SER A 58 -5.32 -8.55 10.48
N GLN A 59 -6.08 -7.53 10.05
CA GLN A 59 -5.58 -6.21 9.65
C GLN A 59 -4.63 -5.54 10.66
N TRP A 60 -4.75 -5.87 11.95
CA TRP A 60 -3.93 -5.30 13.04
C TRP A 60 -2.75 -6.18 13.47
N ALA A 61 -2.66 -7.42 12.99
CA ALA A 61 -1.67 -8.39 13.47
C ALA A 61 -0.23 -7.96 13.16
N TRP A 62 0.02 -7.37 11.99
CA TRP A 62 1.32 -6.77 11.67
C TRP A 62 1.72 -5.73 12.73
N MET A 63 0.81 -4.82 13.08
CA MET A 63 1.11 -3.71 13.98
C MET A 63 1.50 -4.22 15.37
N ILE A 64 0.80 -5.25 15.87
CA ILE A 64 1.12 -5.92 17.13
C ILE A 64 2.51 -6.57 17.04
N LEU A 65 2.79 -7.33 15.98
CA LEU A 65 4.09 -7.97 15.76
C LEU A 65 5.22 -6.94 15.78
N PHE A 66 5.06 -5.83 15.05
CA PHE A 66 6.03 -4.73 15.04
C PHE A 66 6.24 -4.16 16.46
N PHE A 67 5.17 -3.91 17.20
CA PHE A 67 5.27 -3.34 18.55
C PHE A 67 5.96 -4.29 19.52
N VAL A 68 5.66 -5.59 19.46
CA VAL A 68 6.31 -6.61 20.29
C VAL A 68 7.78 -6.73 19.91
N LEU A 69 8.11 -6.80 18.61
CA LEU A 69 9.49 -6.93 18.16
C LEU A 69 10.33 -5.72 18.56
N THR A 70 9.82 -4.51 18.38
CA THR A 70 10.50 -3.28 18.79
C THR A 70 10.69 -3.20 20.30
N MET A 71 9.69 -3.59 21.10
CA MET A 71 9.82 -3.71 22.56
C MET A 71 10.92 -4.70 22.94
N VAL A 72 10.94 -5.89 22.35
CA VAL A 72 11.97 -6.91 22.62
C VAL A 72 13.35 -6.38 22.27
N ILE A 73 13.51 -5.73 21.11
CA ILE A 73 14.78 -5.11 20.71
C ILE A 73 15.17 -3.99 21.68
N ALA A 74 14.24 -3.13 22.07
CA ALA A 74 14.49 -2.05 23.03
C ALA A 74 14.94 -2.59 24.39
N LEU A 75 14.30 -3.65 24.90
CA LEU A 75 14.69 -4.30 26.14
C LEU A 75 16.03 -5.05 26.01
N ALA A 76 16.28 -5.71 24.87
CA ALA A 76 17.53 -6.39 24.59
C ALA A 76 18.70 -5.38 24.50
N LEU A 77 18.46 -4.20 23.93
CA LEU A 77 19.43 -3.10 23.86
C LEU A 77 19.53 -2.30 25.15
N LYS A 78 18.51 -2.31 26.01
CA LYS A 78 18.54 -1.62 27.32
C LYS A 78 19.75 -2.04 28.16
N LYS A 79 20.02 -3.35 28.23
CA LYS A 79 21.12 -3.90 29.05
C LYS A 79 22.52 -3.50 28.54
N PRO A 80 22.88 -3.63 27.25
CA PRO A 80 24.16 -3.16 26.74
C PRO A 80 24.28 -1.63 26.68
N MET A 81 23.18 -0.88 26.58
CA MET A 81 23.24 0.59 26.49
C MET A 81 23.29 1.31 27.86
N GLY A 82 23.14 0.60 28.98
CA GLY A 82 23.37 1.15 30.32
C GLY A 82 22.45 2.33 30.71
N VAL A 83 21.29 2.47 30.07
CA VAL A 83 20.36 3.58 30.36
C VAL A 83 19.50 3.21 31.57
N GLU A 84 19.94 3.68 32.75
CA GLU A 84 19.09 3.83 33.93
C GLU A 84 18.15 5.02 33.70
N ILE A 85 16.86 4.85 34.02
CA ILE A 85 15.84 5.91 33.96
C ILE A 85 15.80 6.58 35.33
#